data_AF-A0A347WB90-F1
#
_entry.id   AF-A0A347WB90-F1
#
_cell.length_a   1.000
_cell.length_b   1.000
_cell.length_c   1.000
_cell.angle_alpha   90.00
_cell.angle_beta   90.00
_cell.angle_gamma   90.00
#
_symmetry.space_group_name_H-M   'P 1'
#
loop_
_entity.id
_entity.type
_entity.pdbx_description
1 polymer ?
#
loop_
_entity_poly.entity_id
_entity_poly.type
_entity_poly.pdbx_seq_one_letter_code
_entity_poly.pdbx_strand_id
1 'polypeptide(L)'
;MERWHSVSVLSDIRPGEVAGVRIDGHEVVLWREDTPAASLHAWEDRCPHRGMRLSFGFVRGDAMGCLYHGWQFGAAGRCRLIPAHPQVRVPASIHVRAYGVREHAGLAWVNMEGTDGFPVHATHWPDDVQPVRSVHVRRGATQLRQAIGLEAVDGMAWRGSVGLAVHEPVAGQAMLHVVCARSGEPAPTPVALSHWASRLRDAVESGNPTATIMGELA
;
A
#
# COMPACT_ATOMS: atom_id res chain seq x y z
N MET A 1 2.74 4.55 18.10
CA MET A 1 2.85 4.45 16.63
C MET A 1 1.85 3.40 16.18
N GLU A 2 1.08 3.68 15.13
CA GLU A 2 0.31 2.64 14.45
C GLU A 2 1.30 1.61 13.89
N ARG A 3 1.11 0.33 14.18
CA ARG A 3 2.03 -0.73 13.72
C ARG A 3 1.83 -1.10 12.25
N TRP A 4 0.62 -0.87 11.73
CA TRP A 4 0.21 -1.23 10.39
C TRP A 4 -0.20 0.03 9.62
N HIS A 5 0.38 0.21 8.44
CA HIS A 5 0.11 1.35 7.57
C HIS A 5 -0.58 0.86 6.30
N SER A 6 -1.75 1.38 5.98
CA SER A 6 -2.36 1.18 4.66
C SER A 6 -1.53 1.95 3.63
N VAL A 7 -0.89 1.27 2.68
CA VAL A 7 0.10 1.91 1.78
C VAL A 7 -0.35 2.00 0.33
N SER A 8 -1.34 1.19 -0.08
CA SER A 8 -1.85 1.17 -1.44
C SER A 8 -3.21 0.49 -1.49
N VAL A 9 -4.01 0.80 -2.50
CA VAL A 9 -5.13 -0.05 -2.89
C VAL A 9 -4.61 -1.29 -3.62
N LEU A 10 -5.30 -2.43 -3.49
CA LEU A 10 -4.81 -3.71 -4.03
C LEU A 10 -4.82 -3.77 -5.56
N SER A 11 -5.64 -2.95 -6.22
CA SER A 11 -5.68 -2.86 -7.69
C SER A 11 -4.41 -2.26 -8.30
N ASP A 12 -3.59 -1.59 -7.51
CA ASP A 12 -2.33 -0.96 -7.95
C ASP A 12 -1.16 -1.96 -7.96
N ILE A 13 -1.33 -3.17 -7.39
CA ILE A 13 -0.31 -4.24 -7.38
C ILE A 13 -0.96 -5.58 -7.77
N ARG A 14 -1.18 -5.77 -9.08
CA ARG A 14 -1.72 -7.01 -9.66
C ARG A 14 -0.64 -8.11 -9.70
N PRO A 15 -0.99 -9.38 -9.95
CA PRO A 15 -0.01 -10.46 -10.07
C PRO A 15 1.10 -10.10 -11.08
N GLY A 16 2.36 -10.30 -10.67
CA GLY A 16 3.54 -9.95 -11.46
C GLY A 16 3.97 -8.48 -11.41
N GLU A 17 3.23 -7.61 -10.72
CA GLU A 17 3.56 -6.18 -10.61
C GLU A 17 4.41 -5.86 -9.38
N VAL A 18 5.08 -4.71 -9.48
CA VAL A 18 5.97 -4.15 -8.47
C VAL A 18 5.58 -2.68 -8.29
N ALA A 19 5.47 -2.23 -7.04
CA ALA A 19 5.15 -0.85 -6.70
C ALA A 19 6.07 -0.34 -5.59
N GLY A 20 6.64 0.85 -5.79
CA GLY A 20 7.36 1.57 -4.73
C GLY A 20 6.38 2.41 -3.89
N VAL A 21 6.47 2.28 -2.58
CA VAL A 21 5.72 3.08 -1.61
C VAL A 21 6.67 3.66 -0.55
N ARG A 22 6.16 4.61 0.25
CA ARG A 22 6.92 5.18 1.36
C ARG A 22 6.09 5.15 2.63
N ILE A 23 6.75 4.98 3.76
CA ILE A 23 6.15 5.01 5.10
C ILE A 23 7.07 5.82 5.98
N ASP A 24 6.62 6.98 6.47
CA ASP A 24 7.41 7.84 7.37
C ASP A 24 8.84 8.13 6.87
N GLY A 25 9.02 8.30 5.56
CA GLY A 25 10.32 8.52 4.94
C GLY A 25 11.06 7.28 4.48
N HIS A 26 10.72 6.09 4.98
CA HIS A 26 11.31 4.81 4.57
C HIS A 26 10.79 4.36 3.20
N GLU A 27 11.67 3.83 2.35
CA GLU A 27 11.30 3.32 1.02
C GLU A 27 11.03 1.82 1.10
N VAL A 28 9.83 1.45 0.66
CA VAL A 28 9.31 0.08 0.70
C VAL A 28 8.91 -0.32 -0.72
N VAL A 29 9.21 -1.56 -1.10
CA VAL A 29 8.71 -2.16 -2.33
C VAL A 29 7.61 -3.16 -1.99
N LEU A 30 6.47 -3.01 -2.64
CA LEU A 30 5.45 -4.03 -2.75
C LEU A 30 5.68 -4.79 -4.04
N TRP A 31 5.56 -6.11 -4.01
CA TRP A 31 5.53 -6.90 -5.22
C TRP A 31 4.61 -8.10 -5.02
N ARG A 32 3.94 -8.52 -6.09
CA ARG A 32 3.05 -9.67 -6.06
C ARG A 32 3.58 -10.76 -6.98
N GLU A 33 3.62 -11.97 -6.45
CA GLU A 33 4.02 -13.15 -7.23
C GLU A 33 3.16 -13.29 -8.50
N ASP A 34 3.77 -13.82 -9.55
CA ASP A 34 3.11 -14.19 -10.79
C ASP A 34 2.84 -15.70 -10.79
N THR A 35 1.98 -16.13 -9.84
CA THR A 35 1.58 -17.51 -9.64
C THR A 35 0.05 -17.59 -9.44
N PRO A 36 -0.60 -18.76 -9.60
CA PRO A 36 -2.04 -18.87 -9.35
C PRO A 36 -2.48 -18.49 -7.92
N ALA A 37 -1.59 -18.60 -6.93
CA ALA A 37 -1.85 -18.21 -5.55
C ALA A 37 -1.41 -16.77 -5.21
N ALA A 38 -0.68 -16.11 -6.12
CA ALA A 38 -0.20 -14.71 -6.11
C ALA A 38 -0.14 -14.03 -4.73
N SER A 39 0.84 -14.39 -3.90
CA SER A 39 1.06 -13.73 -2.60
C SER A 39 1.66 -12.34 -2.77
N LEU A 40 1.17 -11.38 -1.99
CA LEU A 40 1.76 -10.03 -1.86
C LEU A 40 2.90 -10.05 -0.85
N HIS A 41 3.97 -9.31 -1.16
CA HIS A 41 5.15 -9.17 -0.31
C HIS A 41 5.54 -7.69 -0.16
N ALA A 42 6.11 -7.33 0.99
CA ALA A 42 6.60 -5.98 1.26
C ALA A 42 8.04 -6.03 1.79
N TRP A 43 8.97 -5.34 1.14
CA TRP A 43 10.39 -5.34 1.50
C TRP A 43 10.98 -3.94 1.57
N GLU A 44 12.15 -3.80 2.15
CA GLU A 44 12.98 -2.62 1.96
C GLU A 44 13.29 -2.43 0.46
N ASP A 45 13.11 -1.20 -0.05
CA ASP A 45 13.33 -0.89 -1.47
C ASP A 45 14.82 -0.71 -1.80
N ARG A 46 15.66 -1.66 -1.37
CA ARG A 46 17.12 -1.63 -1.58
C ARG A 46 17.68 -3.02 -1.85
N CYS A 47 18.30 -3.16 -3.02
CA CYS A 47 19.06 -4.35 -3.35
C CYS A 47 20.35 -4.40 -2.52
N PRO A 48 20.62 -5.49 -1.75
CA PRO A 48 21.80 -5.59 -0.89
C PRO A 48 23.13 -5.66 -1.66
N HIS A 49 23.10 -5.78 -2.98
CA HIS A 49 24.31 -5.79 -3.80
C HIS A 49 24.92 -4.37 -3.95
N ARG A 50 24.15 -3.42 -4.50
CA ARG A 50 24.62 -2.05 -4.79
C ARG A 50 23.58 -0.96 -4.53
N GLY A 51 22.55 -1.26 -3.75
CA GLY A 51 21.54 -0.28 -3.33
C GLY A 51 20.54 0.16 -4.41
N MET A 52 20.48 -0.52 -5.56
CA MET A 52 19.44 -0.25 -6.56
C MET A 52 18.05 -0.47 -5.95
N ARG A 53 17.11 0.43 -6.25
CA ARG A 53 15.71 0.28 -5.86
C ARG A 53 15.12 -0.96 -6.53
N LEU A 54 14.56 -1.83 -5.72
CA LEU A 54 13.85 -3.02 -6.16
C LEU A 54 12.48 -2.66 -6.75
N SER A 55 11.91 -1.49 -6.45
CA SER A 55 10.69 -0.99 -7.08
C SER A 55 10.81 -0.81 -8.61
N PHE A 56 12.04 -0.73 -9.16
CA PHE A 56 12.30 -0.77 -10.60
C PHE A 56 12.57 -2.18 -11.14
N GLY A 57 12.49 -3.20 -10.29
CA GLY A 57 12.74 -4.60 -10.62
C GLY A 57 11.59 -5.24 -11.38
N PHE A 58 11.56 -6.57 -11.36
CA PHE A 58 10.56 -7.36 -12.08
C PHE A 58 10.27 -8.67 -11.36
N VAL A 59 9.05 -9.18 -11.51
CA VAL A 59 8.65 -10.47 -10.93
C VAL A 59 8.90 -11.61 -11.93
N ARG A 60 9.31 -12.78 -11.42
CA ARG A 60 9.43 -14.05 -12.14
C ARG A 60 8.85 -15.17 -11.29
N GLY A 61 7.59 -15.52 -11.51
CA GLY A 61 6.90 -16.52 -10.69
C GLY A 61 6.86 -16.09 -9.22
N ASP A 62 7.53 -16.85 -8.36
CA ASP A 62 7.61 -16.62 -6.91
C ASP A 62 8.86 -15.82 -6.47
N ALA A 63 9.56 -15.19 -7.41
CA ALA A 63 10.80 -14.47 -7.17
C ALA A 63 10.77 -13.04 -7.72
N MET A 64 11.43 -12.14 -7.00
CA MET A 64 11.63 -10.75 -7.37
C MET A 64 13.07 -10.54 -7.86
N GLY A 65 13.22 -9.99 -9.05
CA GLY A 65 14.48 -9.70 -9.71
C GLY A 65 14.87 -8.23 -9.63
N CYS A 66 16.12 -7.95 -9.28
CA CYS A 66 16.69 -6.61 -9.37
C CYS A 66 17.04 -6.25 -10.82
N LEU A 67 16.59 -5.09 -11.30
CA LEU A 67 16.86 -4.65 -12.68
C LEU A 67 18.35 -4.44 -13.00
N TYR A 68 19.19 -4.19 -11.98
CA TYR A 68 20.59 -3.84 -12.23
C TYR A 68 21.43 -5.04 -12.71
N HIS A 69 21.42 -6.14 -11.95
CA HIS A 69 22.25 -7.33 -12.25
C HIS A 69 21.43 -8.63 -12.25
N GLY A 70 20.10 -8.53 -12.20
CA GLY A 70 19.20 -9.67 -12.23
C GLY A 70 19.24 -10.56 -10.99
N TRP A 71 19.84 -10.13 -9.88
CA TRP A 71 19.81 -10.90 -8.62
C TRP A 71 18.35 -11.15 -8.24
N GLN A 72 18.03 -12.42 -7.96
CA GLN A 72 16.66 -12.83 -7.66
C GLN A 72 16.53 -13.22 -6.20
N PHE A 73 15.42 -12.80 -5.59
CA PHE A 73 15.11 -12.98 -4.19
C PHE A 73 13.74 -13.66 -4.06
N GLY A 74 13.60 -14.62 -3.17
CA GLY A 74 12.29 -15.21 -2.86
C GLY A 74 11.51 -14.42 -1.82
N ALA A 75 10.26 -14.79 -1.56
CA ALA A 75 9.33 -14.20 -0.57
C ALA A 75 9.97 -13.63 0.72
N ALA A 76 10.84 -14.40 1.39
CA ALA A 76 11.52 -14.00 2.62
C ALA A 76 12.74 -13.07 2.41
N GLY A 77 12.90 -12.48 1.22
CA GLY A 77 14.01 -11.60 0.85
C GLY A 77 15.35 -12.30 0.59
N ARG A 78 15.46 -13.63 0.82
CA ARG A 78 16.72 -14.37 0.60
C ARG A 78 17.06 -14.45 -0.89
N CYS A 79 18.32 -14.13 -1.23
CA CYS A 79 18.81 -14.28 -2.60
C CYS A 79 18.88 -15.77 -2.98
N ARG A 80 18.31 -16.10 -4.14
CA ARG A 80 18.23 -17.46 -4.69
C ARG A 80 19.10 -17.65 -5.93
N LEU A 81 19.30 -16.58 -6.71
CA LEU A 81 20.03 -16.64 -7.98
C LEU A 81 20.85 -15.37 -8.19
N ILE A 82 22.12 -15.57 -8.55
CA ILE A 82 23.02 -14.55 -9.08
C ILE A 82 23.28 -14.93 -10.55
N PRO A 83 22.66 -14.26 -11.53
CA PRO A 83 22.73 -14.71 -12.93
C PRO A 83 24.15 -14.83 -13.50
N ALA A 84 25.07 -13.96 -13.08
CA ALA A 84 26.48 -14.02 -13.51
C ALA A 84 27.23 -15.24 -12.96
N HIS A 85 26.74 -15.86 -11.90
CA HIS A 85 27.34 -17.04 -11.25
C HIS A 85 26.26 -18.07 -10.93
N PRO A 86 25.60 -18.68 -11.93
CA PRO A 86 24.39 -19.47 -11.72
C PRO A 86 24.62 -20.76 -10.92
N GLN A 87 25.87 -21.24 -10.85
CA GLN A 87 26.26 -22.42 -10.08
C GLN A 87 26.75 -22.10 -8.67
N VAL A 88 26.84 -20.81 -8.29
CA VAL A 88 27.32 -20.44 -6.96
C VAL A 88 26.29 -20.82 -5.91
N ARG A 89 26.76 -21.39 -4.80
CA ARG A 89 25.95 -21.49 -3.59
C ARG A 89 25.82 -20.09 -2.99
N VAL A 90 24.66 -19.46 -3.18
CA VAL A 90 24.40 -18.10 -2.67
C VAL A 90 24.49 -18.09 -1.14
N PRO A 91 25.35 -17.22 -0.54
CA PRO A 91 25.45 -17.09 0.91
C PRO A 91 24.12 -16.71 1.55
N ALA A 92 23.81 -17.33 2.71
CA ALA A 92 22.56 -17.05 3.44
C ALA A 92 22.47 -15.61 3.98
N SER A 93 23.62 -14.93 4.13
CA SER A 93 23.69 -13.53 4.55
C SER A 93 23.18 -12.55 3.48
N ILE A 94 23.05 -12.97 2.21
CA ILE A 94 22.51 -12.10 1.16
C ILE A 94 20.98 -12.15 1.21
N HIS A 95 20.41 -11.13 1.83
CA HIS A 95 18.97 -10.99 2.00
C HIS A 95 18.55 -9.52 1.89
N VAL A 96 17.36 -9.30 1.34
CA VAL A 96 16.60 -8.05 1.46
C VAL A 96 15.83 -8.11 2.77
N ARG A 97 15.71 -7.00 3.49
CA ARG A 97 14.84 -6.92 4.66
C ARG A 97 13.37 -7.04 4.23
N ALA A 98 12.67 -8.05 4.76
CA ALA A 98 11.24 -8.21 4.57
C ALA A 98 10.44 -7.60 5.72
N TYR A 99 9.23 -7.12 5.41
CA TYR A 99 8.27 -6.54 6.34
C TYR A 99 7.01 -7.41 6.42
N GLY A 100 6.20 -7.20 7.47
CA GLY A 100 4.87 -7.80 7.53
C GLY A 100 3.96 -7.15 6.49
N VAL A 101 3.16 -7.96 5.80
CA VAL A 101 2.17 -7.48 4.84
C VAL A 101 0.84 -8.20 5.06
N ARG A 102 -0.26 -7.47 4.88
CA ARG A 102 -1.61 -8.02 4.97
C ARG A 102 -2.51 -7.35 3.93
N GLU A 103 -3.27 -8.17 3.23
CA GLU A 103 -4.36 -7.73 2.37
C GLU A 103 -5.63 -7.69 3.21
N HIS A 104 -6.27 -6.53 3.33
CA HIS A 104 -7.52 -6.39 4.07
C HIS A 104 -8.30 -5.16 3.62
N ALA A 105 -9.63 -5.29 3.54
CA ALA A 105 -10.55 -4.22 3.10
C ALA A 105 -10.12 -3.52 1.79
N GLY A 106 -9.66 -4.28 0.79
CA GLY A 106 -9.23 -3.75 -0.50
C GLY A 106 -7.88 -3.00 -0.48
N LEU A 107 -7.15 -3.05 0.63
CA LEU A 107 -5.90 -2.33 0.84
C LEU A 107 -4.73 -3.28 1.14
N ALA A 108 -3.53 -2.85 0.75
CA ALA A 108 -2.27 -3.41 1.21
C ALA A 108 -1.83 -2.70 2.50
N TRP A 109 -1.63 -3.47 3.56
CA TRP A 109 -1.16 -3.00 4.87
C TRP A 109 0.26 -3.50 5.10
N VAL A 110 1.15 -2.62 5.57
CA VAL A 110 2.55 -2.95 5.87
C VAL A 110 2.86 -2.66 7.33
N ASN A 111 3.58 -3.58 7.96
CA ASN A 111 4.15 -3.41 9.29
C ASN A 111 5.69 -3.50 9.20
N MET A 112 6.35 -2.39 9.50
CA MET A 112 7.81 -2.24 9.40
C MET A 112 8.57 -2.96 10.53
N GLU A 113 7.87 -3.37 11.60
CA GLU A 113 8.39 -4.09 12.76
C GLU A 113 8.23 -5.62 12.67
N GLY A 114 7.32 -6.14 11.83
CA GLY A 114 7.09 -7.60 11.68
C GLY A 114 5.64 -7.99 11.36
N THR A 115 5.26 -9.25 11.58
CA THR A 115 3.96 -9.83 11.18
C THR A 115 2.90 -9.92 12.29
N ASP A 116 3.22 -9.55 13.53
CA ASP A 116 2.34 -9.85 14.67
C ASP A 116 1.24 -8.78 14.86
N GLY A 117 0.05 -9.27 15.22
CA GLY A 117 -1.05 -8.46 15.75
C GLY A 117 -1.62 -7.41 14.80
N PHE A 118 -2.23 -7.84 13.70
CA PHE A 118 -3.10 -6.93 12.93
C PHE A 118 -4.28 -6.48 13.79
N PRO A 119 -4.75 -5.23 13.66
CA PRO A 119 -5.70 -4.68 14.60
C PRO A 119 -7.03 -5.44 14.61
N VAL A 120 -7.55 -5.70 15.82
CA VAL A 120 -8.81 -6.44 16.01
C VAL A 120 -9.99 -5.64 15.47
N HIS A 121 -9.98 -4.30 15.55
CA HIS A 121 -11.11 -3.50 15.05
C HIS A 121 -11.30 -3.60 13.53
N ALA A 122 -10.24 -3.97 12.81
CA ALA A 122 -10.31 -4.23 11.37
C ALA A 122 -11.26 -5.40 11.03
N THR A 123 -11.62 -6.28 11.98
CA THR A 123 -12.57 -7.39 11.72
C THR A 123 -14.01 -6.93 11.50
N HIS A 124 -14.33 -5.65 11.74
CA HIS A 124 -15.66 -5.10 11.46
C HIS A 124 -15.78 -4.46 10.08
N TRP A 125 -14.69 -4.37 9.31
CA TRP A 125 -14.75 -3.82 7.97
C TRP A 125 -15.38 -4.82 7.00
N PRO A 126 -16.08 -4.34 5.96
CA PRO A 126 -16.66 -5.22 4.94
C PRO A 126 -15.60 -6.13 4.30
N ASP A 127 -15.99 -7.36 3.99
CA ASP A 127 -15.13 -8.32 3.29
C ASP A 127 -15.10 -8.07 1.76
N ASP A 128 -16.27 -7.75 1.18
CA ASP A 128 -16.39 -7.48 -0.27
C ASP A 128 -16.18 -6.00 -0.58
N VAL A 129 -14.92 -5.63 -0.74
CA VAL A 129 -14.48 -4.25 -0.94
C VAL A 129 -13.80 -4.10 -2.30
N GLN A 130 -14.29 -3.14 -3.08
CA GLN A 130 -13.69 -2.71 -4.33
C GLN A 130 -12.65 -1.60 -4.09
N PRO A 131 -11.38 -1.83 -4.45
CA PRO A 131 -10.39 -0.77 -4.64
C PRO A 131 -10.89 0.32 -5.59
N VAL A 132 -10.77 1.59 -5.20
CA VAL A 132 -11.04 2.72 -6.12
C VAL A 132 -9.73 3.33 -6.60
N ARG A 133 -8.94 3.92 -5.70
CA ARG A 133 -7.63 4.50 -6.01
C ARG A 133 -6.88 4.99 -4.78
N SER A 134 -5.57 5.17 -4.94
CA SER A 134 -4.72 5.97 -4.07
C SER A 134 -4.53 7.39 -4.61
N VAL A 135 -4.49 8.41 -3.75
CA VAL A 135 -4.30 9.82 -4.11
C VAL A 135 -3.24 10.46 -3.21
N HIS A 136 -2.22 11.05 -3.82
CA HIS A 136 -1.24 11.87 -3.10
C HIS A 136 -1.84 13.24 -2.74
N VAL A 137 -1.60 13.68 -1.51
CA VAL A 137 -2.05 14.95 -0.97
C VAL A 137 -0.84 15.70 -0.40
N ARG A 138 -0.64 16.93 -0.84
CA ARG A 138 0.45 17.83 -0.39
C ARG A 138 0.14 18.53 0.94
N ARG A 139 -0.42 17.78 1.88
CA ARG A 139 -0.73 18.14 3.27
C ARG A 139 -0.48 16.92 4.16
N GLY A 140 -0.11 17.13 5.42
CA GLY A 140 0.21 16.04 6.33
C GLY A 140 -0.99 15.17 6.68
N ALA A 141 -0.76 13.94 7.15
CA ALA A 141 -1.83 12.99 7.44
C ALA A 141 -2.83 13.52 8.47
N THR A 142 -2.38 14.24 9.49
CA THR A 142 -3.24 14.87 10.50
C THR A 142 -4.19 15.90 9.88
N GLN A 143 -3.70 16.75 8.97
CA GLN A 143 -4.53 17.77 8.31
C GLN A 143 -5.58 17.12 7.41
N LEU A 144 -5.19 16.07 6.66
CA LEU A 144 -6.13 15.33 5.83
C LEU A 144 -7.20 14.62 6.69
N ARG A 145 -6.81 13.98 7.80
CA ARG A 145 -7.74 13.32 8.74
C ARG A 145 -8.74 14.31 9.36
N GLN A 146 -8.28 15.50 9.74
CA GLN A 146 -9.16 16.58 10.19
C GLN A 146 -10.14 17.02 9.10
N ALA A 147 -9.66 17.14 7.86
CA ALA A 147 -10.50 17.58 6.74
C ALA A 147 -11.56 16.54 6.32
N ILE A 148 -11.28 15.25 6.45
CA ILE A 148 -12.31 14.21 6.22
C ILE A 148 -13.32 14.12 7.37
N GLY A 149 -12.94 14.60 8.57
CA GLY A 149 -13.82 14.61 9.73
C GLY A 149 -14.28 13.22 10.18
N LEU A 150 -13.47 12.20 9.89
CA LEU A 150 -13.73 10.82 10.30
C LEU A 150 -12.72 10.43 11.38
N GLU A 151 -13.22 9.88 12.48
CA GLU A 151 -12.37 9.24 13.48
C GLU A 151 -11.85 7.92 12.91
N ALA A 152 -10.62 7.96 12.38
CA ALA A 152 -9.96 6.77 11.89
C ALA A 152 -9.57 5.87 13.07
N VAL A 153 -10.03 4.63 13.04
CA VAL A 153 -9.58 3.57 13.93
C VAL A 153 -8.56 2.76 13.15
N ASP A 154 -7.34 2.66 13.68
CA ASP A 154 -6.23 1.95 13.03
C ASP A 154 -5.93 2.45 11.60
N GLY A 155 -6.01 3.76 11.38
CA GLY A 155 -5.66 4.41 10.11
C GLY A 155 -6.76 4.40 9.02
N MET A 156 -7.93 3.80 9.28
CA MET A 156 -9.06 3.77 8.33
C MET A 156 -10.40 4.14 8.99
N ALA A 157 -11.31 4.73 8.21
CA ALA A 157 -12.68 4.99 8.60
C ALA A 157 -13.66 4.72 7.44
N TRP A 158 -14.93 4.54 7.78
CA TRP A 158 -16.02 4.31 6.81
C TRP A 158 -17.10 5.38 6.94
N ARG A 159 -17.69 5.77 5.81
CA ARG A 159 -18.88 6.62 5.73
C ARG A 159 -19.82 6.03 4.69
N GLY A 160 -20.96 5.51 5.15
CA GLY A 160 -21.83 4.65 4.33
C GLY A 160 -21.03 3.49 3.74
N SER A 161 -21.08 3.33 2.42
CA SER A 161 -20.34 2.31 1.66
C SER A 161 -18.90 2.70 1.32
N VAL A 162 -18.40 3.86 1.70
CA VAL A 162 -17.06 4.36 1.29
C VAL A 162 -16.06 4.29 2.44
N GLY A 163 -14.97 3.56 2.20
CA GLY A 163 -13.84 3.43 3.12
C GLY A 163 -12.71 4.37 2.73
N LEU A 164 -12.16 5.09 3.71
CA LEU A 164 -11.06 6.02 3.55
C LEU A 164 -9.93 5.64 4.50
N ALA A 165 -8.75 5.40 3.97
CA ALA A 165 -7.54 5.17 4.76
C ALA A 165 -6.48 6.23 4.46
N VAL A 166 -5.73 6.63 5.48
CA VAL A 166 -4.73 7.70 5.36
C VAL A 166 -3.42 7.23 5.98
N HIS A 167 -2.34 7.31 5.21
CA HIS A 167 -0.98 7.16 5.74
C HIS A 167 -0.10 8.36 5.39
N GLU A 168 0.96 8.55 6.17
CA GLU A 168 1.99 9.56 5.92
C GLU A 168 3.19 8.91 5.19
N PRO A 169 3.40 9.20 3.90
CA PRO A 169 4.54 8.64 3.17
C PRO A 169 5.86 9.32 3.56
N VAL A 170 5.79 10.63 3.79
CA VAL A 170 6.87 11.52 4.25
C VAL A 170 6.24 12.67 5.02
N ALA A 171 6.99 13.27 5.94
CA ALA A 171 6.52 14.39 6.75
C ALA A 171 5.91 15.51 5.89
N GLY A 172 4.69 15.94 6.25
CA GLY A 172 3.96 17.01 5.58
C GLY A 172 3.23 16.59 4.30
N GLN A 173 3.22 15.30 3.97
CA GLN A 173 2.43 14.73 2.88
C GLN A 173 1.52 13.62 3.40
N ALA A 174 0.50 13.29 2.64
CA ALA A 174 -0.40 12.20 2.95
C ALA A 174 -0.76 11.44 1.68
N MET A 175 -1.10 10.17 1.87
CA MET A 175 -1.79 9.37 0.86
C MET A 175 -3.19 9.09 1.36
N LEU A 176 -4.18 9.36 0.51
CA LEU A 176 -5.57 8.96 0.70
C LEU A 176 -5.81 7.69 -0.12
N HIS A 177 -6.25 6.61 0.51
CA HIS A 177 -6.74 5.43 -0.18
C HIS A 177 -8.26 5.38 -0.07
N VAL A 178 -8.91 5.25 -1.23
CA VAL A 178 -10.36 5.20 -1.33
C VAL A 178 -10.75 3.80 -1.78
N VAL A 179 -11.66 3.20 -1.02
CA VAL A 179 -12.26 1.91 -1.32
C VAL A 179 -13.77 1.99 -1.14
N CYS A 180 -14.49 1.02 -1.67
CA CYS A 180 -15.94 1.00 -1.65
C CYS A 180 -16.45 -0.40 -1.34
N ALA A 181 -17.34 -0.54 -0.35
CA ALA A 181 -18.06 -1.79 -0.12
C ALA A 181 -18.98 -2.09 -1.30
N ARG A 182 -19.00 -3.35 -1.75
CA ARG A 182 -19.88 -3.80 -2.84
C ARG A 182 -21.21 -4.35 -2.32
N SER A 183 -21.26 -4.74 -1.06
CA SER A 183 -22.45 -5.20 -0.38
C SER A 183 -23.03 -4.10 0.52
N GLY A 184 -24.37 -4.07 0.65
CA GLY A 184 -25.07 -3.11 1.50
C GLY A 184 -25.67 -1.94 0.72
N GLU A 185 -25.42 -0.72 1.20
CA GLU A 185 -26.00 0.53 0.69
C GLU A 185 -25.59 0.83 -0.77
N PRO A 186 -26.43 1.54 -1.55
CA PRO A 186 -26.06 2.02 -2.86
C PRO A 186 -24.77 2.83 -2.79
N ALA A 187 -23.77 2.43 -3.56
CA ALA A 187 -22.50 3.10 -3.59
C ALA A 187 -22.32 3.95 -4.86
N PRO A 188 -21.64 5.10 -4.79
CA PRO A 188 -21.25 5.81 -6.00
C PRO A 188 -20.32 4.94 -6.85
N THR A 189 -20.36 5.12 -8.16
CA THR A 189 -19.50 4.34 -9.06
C THR A 189 -18.01 4.61 -8.78
N PRO A 190 -17.09 3.66 -9.07
CA PRO A 190 -15.66 3.88 -8.88
C PRO A 190 -15.14 5.13 -9.61
N VAL A 191 -15.70 5.44 -10.78
CA VAL A 191 -15.38 6.66 -11.54
C VAL A 191 -15.82 7.91 -10.78
N ALA A 192 -17.06 7.93 -10.27
CA ALA A 192 -17.55 9.05 -9.46
C ALA A 192 -16.71 9.25 -8.18
N LEU A 193 -16.37 8.17 -7.47
CA LEU A 193 -15.49 8.22 -6.29
C LEU A 193 -14.08 8.68 -6.64
N SER A 194 -13.56 8.32 -7.81
CA SER A 194 -12.26 8.80 -8.28
C SER A 194 -12.24 10.32 -8.51
N HIS A 195 -13.29 10.87 -9.12
CA HIS A 195 -13.45 12.31 -9.29
C HIS A 195 -13.67 13.03 -7.95
N TRP A 196 -14.49 12.45 -7.08
CA TRP A 196 -14.70 12.92 -5.71
C TRP A 196 -13.37 13.02 -4.94
N ALA A 197 -12.53 11.98 -4.99
CA ALA A 197 -11.24 11.97 -4.30
C ALA A 197 -10.29 13.06 -4.81
N SER A 198 -10.35 13.36 -6.12
CA SER A 198 -9.57 14.43 -6.73
C SER A 198 -10.03 15.80 -6.24
N ARG A 199 -11.35 16.04 -6.18
CA ARG A 199 -11.92 17.29 -5.63
C ARG A 199 -11.59 17.46 -4.15
N LEU A 200 -11.65 16.38 -3.36
CA LEU A 200 -11.28 16.41 -1.96
C LEU A 200 -9.81 16.80 -1.80
N ARG A 201 -8.89 16.16 -2.53
CA ARG A 201 -7.47 16.54 -2.55
C ARG A 201 -7.31 18.03 -2.86
N ASP A 202 -7.92 18.50 -3.94
CA ASP A 202 -7.77 19.88 -4.40
C ASP A 202 -8.28 20.89 -3.35
N ALA A 203 -9.39 20.58 -2.67
CA ALA A 203 -9.92 21.39 -1.58
C ALA A 203 -8.97 21.40 -0.37
N VAL A 204 -8.48 20.24 0.06
CA VAL A 204 -7.53 20.10 1.20
C VAL A 204 -6.23 20.85 0.91
N GLU A 205 -5.68 20.71 -0.29
CA GLU A 205 -4.45 21.40 -0.68
C GLU A 205 -4.62 22.92 -0.84
N SER A 206 -5.84 23.38 -1.14
CA SER A 206 -6.16 24.80 -1.23
C SER A 206 -6.58 25.42 0.12
N GLY A 207 -6.77 24.60 1.17
CA GLY A 207 -7.33 25.05 2.45
C GLY A 207 -8.82 25.40 2.39
N ASN A 208 -9.53 24.90 1.38
CA ASN A 208 -10.96 25.11 1.23
C ASN A 208 -11.76 24.16 2.14
N PRO A 209 -12.94 24.57 2.62
CA PRO A 209 -13.82 23.69 3.38
C PRO A 209 -14.18 22.41 2.61
N THR A 210 -14.15 21.28 3.29
CA THR A 210 -14.43 19.94 2.73
C THR A 210 -15.81 19.41 3.08
N ALA A 211 -16.56 20.08 3.96
CA ALA A 211 -17.84 19.60 4.49
C ALA A 211 -18.86 19.25 3.40
N THR A 212 -18.97 20.09 2.35
CA THR A 212 -19.85 19.82 1.20
C THR A 212 -19.41 18.59 0.43
N ILE A 213 -18.11 18.43 0.14
CA ILE A 213 -17.56 17.29 -0.59
C ILE A 213 -17.77 16.00 0.20
N MET A 214 -17.47 16.03 1.50
CA MET A 214 -17.68 14.89 2.40
C MET A 214 -19.16 14.54 2.54
N GLY A 215 -20.05 15.53 2.50
CA GLY A 215 -21.50 15.37 2.52
C GLY A 215 -22.07 14.52 1.38
N GLU A 216 -21.35 14.40 0.26
CA GLU A 216 -21.75 13.58 -0.88
C GLU A 216 -21.57 12.06 -0.65
N LEU A 217 -20.88 11.66 0.41
CA LEU A 217 -20.71 10.25 0.80
C LEU A 217 -21.75 9.76 1.81
N ALA A 218 -22.70 10.62 2.22
CA ALA A 218 -23.74 10.30 3.19
C ALA A 218 -24.97 9.64 2.53
#